data_AF-A0A838F6J0-F1
#
_entry.id   AF-A0A838F6J0-F1
#
_cell.length_a   1.000
_cell.length_b   1.000
_cell.length_c   1.000
_cell.angle_alpha   90.00
_cell.angle_beta   90.00
_cell.angle_gamma   90.00
#
_symmetry.space_group_name_H-M   'P 1'
#
loop_
_entity.id
_entity.type
_entity.pdbx_description
1 polymer ?
#
loop_
_entity_poly.entity_id
_entity_poly.type
_entity_poly.pdbx_seq_one_letter_code
_entity_poly.pdbx_strand_id
1 'polypeptide(L)'
;MSIHKLSCIFFFLIPIFLRAQTSPSADASEIQLQINKLGVLGSVLYLAAHPDDENTRLIAYMAKEKLYITGYLSITRGDGGQNLIGNEQGELLGLIRTQELLAARRIDGGEQFFTRANDFGYTKNPEETFTFWNKDSILSDIVYVIRSFKPDVIICRFPTTGEGGHGQHTASAILASEAFSAAADPRRFPEQLKYVTTWQPKRLLWNTFSFGATNTTAPDQFQIDVGVYNPLLGKGYSEIAADSRSMHKSQGFGSGKNRGTQIEYFKTIAGDAPVTDIMDGVNTSWSRMPGGDEVTQLTNKLSSEFKSSDPSASVPQLIELYDAIQKLPDNYWKTQKKREVEQLLILCTGLWFEAYSTQTTAAAGDSIEWKIQAINRSNIPVELKSVTLQQFDTTINKALDTNEMFSFQRKQKLPNSTAISQPYWLQNLHSKGQYTIPNKSLTGKPEKEPEVVATFHMVIASRDFVYTRPLVNKTVDPVEGEIYRPLAIEPLVMATIEAPVYIFSDAEPQPVK
;
A
#
# COMPACT_ATOMS: atom_id res chain seq x y z
N MET A 1 38.78 -14.46 30.73
CA MET A 1 37.43 -14.68 30.18
C MET A 1 36.74 -13.34 30.05
N SER A 2 36.83 -12.71 28.87
CA SER A 2 36.19 -11.42 28.61
C SER A 2 34.82 -11.68 28.00
N ILE A 3 33.76 -11.28 28.68
CA ILE A 3 32.37 -11.41 28.23
C ILE A 3 32.08 -10.17 27.38
N HIS A 4 32.03 -10.33 26.07
CA HIS A 4 31.51 -9.30 25.17
C HIS A 4 29.98 -9.34 25.20
N LYS A 5 29.38 -8.29 25.77
CA LYS A 5 27.94 -8.00 25.64
C LYS A 5 27.68 -7.55 24.21
N LEU A 6 27.09 -8.43 23.40
CA LEU A 6 26.53 -8.05 22.10
C LEU A 6 25.21 -7.31 22.35
N SER A 7 25.20 -6.01 22.05
CA SER A 7 23.97 -5.22 22.02
C SER A 7 23.29 -5.43 20.67
N CYS A 8 22.22 -6.21 20.64
CA CYS A 8 21.39 -6.38 19.44
C CYS A 8 20.47 -5.17 19.28
N ILE A 9 20.81 -4.28 18.36
CA ILE A 9 19.90 -3.23 17.88
C ILE A 9 18.92 -3.89 16.91
N PHE A 10 17.66 -4.02 17.33
CA PHE A 10 16.56 -4.44 16.47
C PHE A 10 16.17 -3.27 15.55
N PHE A 11 16.57 -3.33 14.28
CA PHE A 11 15.99 -2.48 13.23
C PHE A 11 14.58 -3.02 12.91
N PHE A 12 13.54 -2.37 13.42
CA PHE A 12 12.19 -2.57 12.90
C PHE A 12 12.10 -1.93 11.50
N LEU A 13 12.17 -2.75 10.46
CA LEU A 13 11.87 -2.34 9.08
C LEU A 13 10.35 -2.18 8.94
N ILE A 14 9.88 -0.94 9.02
CA ILE A 14 8.50 -0.54 8.74
C ILE A 14 8.36 -0.40 7.21
N PRO A 15 7.40 -1.08 6.54
CA PRO A 15 7.14 -0.85 5.13
C PRO A 15 6.52 0.55 4.92
N ILE A 16 7.12 1.36 4.06
CA ILE A 16 6.62 2.68 3.65
C ILE A 16 6.09 2.54 2.22
N PHE A 17 4.84 2.91 2.00
CA PHE A 17 4.29 2.97 0.64
C PHE A 17 4.85 4.19 -0.09
N LEU A 18 5.36 3.98 -1.30
CA LEU A 18 5.89 5.03 -2.15
C LEU A 18 4.81 6.05 -2.50
N ARG A 19 5.00 7.29 -2.04
CA ARG A 19 4.34 8.47 -2.59
C ARG A 19 5.41 9.26 -3.32
N ALA A 20 5.27 9.44 -4.64
CA ALA A 20 6.13 10.34 -5.39
C ALA A 20 6.03 11.78 -4.81
N GLN A 21 4.84 12.17 -4.34
CA GLN A 21 4.68 13.32 -3.47
C GLN A 21 5.13 12.97 -2.05
N THR A 22 6.27 13.53 -1.67
CA THR A 22 6.94 13.28 -0.39
C THR A 22 6.09 13.65 0.83
N SER A 23 5.25 14.69 0.74
CA SER A 23 4.41 15.15 1.85
C SER A 23 3.04 15.64 1.36
N PRO A 24 2.08 14.74 1.09
CA PRO A 24 0.75 15.13 0.63
C PRO A 24 -0.01 15.89 1.72
N SER A 25 -0.76 16.90 1.30
CA SER A 25 -1.69 17.63 2.15
C SER A 25 -2.95 16.82 2.42
N ALA A 26 -3.62 17.12 3.52
CA ALA A 26 -4.98 16.69 3.80
C ALA A 26 -5.80 17.92 4.20
N ASP A 27 -7.06 17.97 3.79
CA ASP A 27 -7.99 19.00 4.27
C ASP A 27 -8.53 18.66 5.68
N ALA A 28 -9.28 19.58 6.27
CA ALA A 28 -9.81 19.39 7.62
C ALA A 28 -10.78 18.20 7.74
N SER A 29 -11.53 17.88 6.68
CA SER A 29 -12.44 16.74 6.66
C SER A 29 -11.68 15.41 6.63
N GLU A 30 -10.62 15.35 5.85
CA GLU A 30 -9.72 14.19 5.78
C GLU A 30 -8.95 13.98 7.10
N ILE A 31 -8.53 15.06 7.75
CA ILE A 31 -7.93 15.01 9.09
C ILE A 31 -8.94 14.49 10.11
N GLN A 32 -10.18 14.99 10.12
CA GLN A 32 -11.23 14.50 11.02
C GLN A 32 -11.50 13.00 10.81
N LEU A 33 -11.59 12.53 9.56
CA LEU A 33 -11.76 11.10 9.28
C LEU A 33 -10.59 10.26 9.78
N GLN A 34 -9.35 10.74 9.62
CA GLN A 34 -8.16 10.06 10.15
C GLN A 34 -8.15 10.04 11.68
N ILE A 35 -8.60 11.11 12.35
CA ILE A 35 -8.79 11.12 13.81
C ILE A 35 -9.84 10.09 14.23
N ASN A 36 -10.99 10.05 13.55
CA ASN A 36 -12.05 9.07 13.84
C ASN A 36 -11.55 7.63 13.66
N LYS A 37 -10.70 7.41 12.64
CA LYS A 37 -10.11 6.11 12.35
C LYS A 37 -9.25 5.60 13.51
N LEU A 38 -8.66 6.46 14.35
CA LEU A 38 -7.86 6.03 15.50
C LEU A 38 -8.64 5.16 16.49
N GLY A 39 -9.97 5.31 16.58
CA GLY A 39 -10.84 4.48 17.41
C GLY A 39 -11.25 3.14 16.78
N VAL A 40 -10.95 2.91 15.50
CA VAL A 40 -11.42 1.75 14.72
C VAL A 40 -10.29 0.77 14.43
N LEU A 41 -10.41 -0.44 14.97
CA LEU A 41 -9.45 -1.54 14.84
C LEU A 41 -10.10 -2.70 14.09
N GLY A 42 -10.39 -2.54 12.80
CA GLY A 42 -10.88 -3.61 11.93
C GLY A 42 -10.13 -3.65 10.61
N SER A 43 -9.94 -4.83 10.03
CA SER A 43 -9.23 -5.01 8.75
C SER A 43 -9.95 -5.94 7.78
N VAL A 44 -9.95 -5.58 6.50
CA VAL A 44 -10.61 -6.34 5.41
C VAL A 44 -9.62 -6.57 4.28
N LEU A 45 -9.50 -7.81 3.80
CA LEU A 45 -8.73 -8.14 2.60
C LEU A 45 -9.68 -8.55 1.48
N TYR A 46 -9.79 -7.72 0.45
CA TYR A 46 -10.42 -8.08 -0.82
C TYR A 46 -9.43 -8.84 -1.70
N LEU A 47 -9.85 -9.93 -2.33
CA LEU A 47 -8.97 -10.83 -3.07
C LEU A 47 -9.58 -11.20 -4.43
N ALA A 48 -8.83 -10.97 -5.50
CA ALA A 48 -9.17 -11.41 -6.85
C ALA A 48 -7.90 -11.69 -7.68
N ALA A 49 -8.06 -12.04 -8.95
CA ALA A 49 -6.96 -12.54 -9.76
C ALA A 49 -6.11 -11.40 -10.35
N HIS A 50 -6.75 -10.36 -10.89
CA HIS A 50 -6.10 -9.33 -11.70
C HIS A 50 -6.38 -7.92 -11.17
N PRO A 51 -5.52 -6.93 -11.48
CA PRO A 51 -5.92 -5.53 -11.41
C PRO A 51 -7.25 -5.34 -12.15
N ASP A 52 -8.18 -4.48 -11.72
CA ASP A 52 -9.50 -4.20 -12.33
C ASP A 52 -10.66 -5.12 -11.90
N ASP A 53 -10.36 -6.29 -11.33
CA ASP A 53 -11.37 -7.21 -10.78
C ASP A 53 -12.04 -6.66 -9.51
N GLU A 54 -11.38 -5.72 -8.83
CA GLU A 54 -11.80 -5.28 -7.51
C GLU A 54 -13.10 -4.48 -7.54
N ASN A 55 -13.90 -4.63 -6.49
CA ASN A 55 -15.03 -3.74 -6.26
C ASN A 55 -14.54 -2.45 -5.59
N THR A 56 -14.11 -1.47 -6.41
CA THR A 56 -13.57 -0.19 -5.91
C THR A 56 -14.54 0.56 -4.99
N ARG A 57 -15.86 0.38 -5.19
CA ARG A 57 -16.90 0.96 -4.34
C ARG A 57 -16.93 0.33 -2.96
N LEU A 58 -16.88 -1.00 -2.88
CA LEU A 58 -16.81 -1.70 -1.61
C LEU A 58 -15.51 -1.34 -0.85
N ILE A 59 -14.38 -1.27 -1.56
CA ILE A 59 -13.11 -0.85 -0.96
C ILE A 59 -13.21 0.57 -0.40
N ALA A 60 -13.73 1.52 -1.18
CA ALA A 60 -13.91 2.90 -0.74
C ALA A 60 -14.82 2.99 0.50
N TYR A 61 -15.94 2.26 0.50
CA TYR A 61 -16.84 2.19 1.65
C TYR A 61 -16.15 1.64 2.90
N MET A 62 -15.46 0.50 2.80
CA MET A 62 -14.79 -0.10 3.96
C MET A 62 -13.66 0.79 4.49
N ALA A 63 -12.89 1.41 3.60
CA ALA A 63 -11.74 2.25 3.97
C ALA A 63 -12.13 3.62 4.52
N LYS A 64 -13.20 4.24 4.00
CA LYS A 64 -13.52 5.66 4.28
C LYS A 64 -14.86 5.87 5.00
N GLU A 65 -15.81 4.94 4.93
CA GLU A 65 -17.04 4.99 5.76
C GLU A 65 -16.81 4.26 7.07
N LYS A 66 -16.44 2.98 6.96
CA LYS A 66 -16.23 2.11 8.12
C LYS A 66 -14.87 2.30 8.76
N LEU A 67 -13.95 2.99 8.08
CA LEU A 67 -12.60 3.30 8.55
C LEU A 67 -11.76 2.05 8.86
N TYR A 68 -12.11 0.91 8.27
CA TYR A 68 -11.33 -0.31 8.37
C TYR A 68 -10.07 -0.22 7.52
N ILE A 69 -8.97 -0.81 7.99
CA ILE A 69 -7.78 -1.00 7.16
C ILE A 69 -8.17 -1.99 6.06
N THR A 70 -8.27 -1.51 4.83
CA THR A 70 -8.77 -2.31 3.71
C THR A 70 -7.65 -2.55 2.71
N GLY A 71 -7.39 -3.81 2.37
CA GLY A 71 -6.39 -4.20 1.39
C GLY A 71 -7.02 -4.87 0.19
N TYR A 72 -6.41 -4.72 -0.98
CA TYR A 72 -6.70 -5.51 -2.17
C TYR A 72 -5.48 -6.38 -2.52
N LEU A 73 -5.67 -7.70 -2.52
CA LEU A 73 -4.71 -8.66 -3.07
C LEU A 73 -5.15 -9.06 -4.47
N SER A 74 -4.42 -8.55 -5.46
CA SER A 74 -4.44 -9.11 -6.82
C SER A 74 -3.44 -10.26 -6.88
N ILE A 75 -3.85 -11.44 -7.35
CA ILE A 75 -2.93 -12.57 -7.47
C ILE A 75 -1.79 -12.22 -8.42
N THR A 76 -2.08 -11.60 -9.57
CA THR A 76 -1.11 -11.18 -10.59
C THR A 76 -1.00 -9.66 -10.71
N ARG A 77 -0.06 -9.18 -11.53
CA ARG A 77 0.03 -7.77 -11.92
C ARG A 77 -0.74 -7.46 -13.21
N GLY A 78 -1.49 -8.43 -13.76
CA GLY A 78 -2.30 -8.23 -14.97
C GLY A 78 -1.50 -8.13 -16.26
N ASP A 79 -0.30 -8.71 -16.28
CA ASP A 79 0.68 -8.67 -17.37
C ASP A 79 0.16 -9.26 -18.69
N GLY A 80 -0.82 -10.16 -18.62
CA GLY A 80 -1.46 -10.84 -19.76
C GLY A 80 -2.71 -10.13 -20.30
N GLY A 81 -3.02 -8.94 -19.77
CA GLY A 81 -4.20 -8.16 -20.14
C GLY A 81 -4.09 -7.41 -21.48
N GLN A 82 -5.14 -6.66 -21.79
CA GLN A 82 -5.16 -5.75 -22.94
C GLN A 82 -4.46 -4.43 -22.60
N ASN A 83 -4.05 -3.65 -23.60
CA ASN A 83 -3.53 -2.29 -23.39
C ASN A 83 -4.16 -1.34 -24.41
N LEU A 84 -5.09 -0.51 -23.97
CA LEU A 84 -5.81 0.46 -24.81
C LEU A 84 -5.08 1.79 -24.98
N ILE A 85 -3.98 2.01 -24.25
CA ILE A 85 -3.25 3.29 -24.22
C ILE A 85 -1.83 3.19 -24.78
N GLY A 86 -1.39 2.00 -25.19
CA GLY A 86 -0.03 1.78 -25.66
C GLY A 86 0.20 0.36 -26.17
N ASN A 87 1.45 0.06 -26.50
CA ASN A 87 1.86 -1.22 -27.09
C ASN A 87 2.55 -2.14 -26.07
N GLU A 88 2.70 -1.69 -24.82
CA GLU A 88 3.33 -2.46 -23.74
C GLU A 88 2.52 -3.72 -23.45
N GLN A 89 3.22 -4.85 -23.32
CA GLN A 89 2.68 -6.17 -23.00
C GLN A 89 3.58 -6.85 -21.97
N GLY A 90 3.08 -7.91 -21.34
CA GLY A 90 3.85 -8.70 -20.37
C GLY A 90 4.30 -7.82 -19.19
N GLU A 91 5.56 -7.92 -18.83
CA GLU A 91 6.15 -7.27 -17.66
C GLU A 91 6.01 -5.74 -17.70
N LEU A 92 6.08 -5.13 -18.90
CA LEU A 92 5.88 -3.69 -19.08
C LEU A 92 4.43 -3.28 -18.78
N LEU A 93 3.47 -4.08 -19.21
CA LEU A 93 2.06 -3.85 -18.90
C LEU A 93 1.77 -4.08 -17.41
N GLY A 94 2.35 -5.10 -16.79
CA GLY A 94 2.23 -5.31 -15.35
C GLY A 94 2.80 -4.19 -14.52
N LEU A 95 3.88 -3.54 -14.98
CA LEU A 95 4.39 -2.32 -14.35
C LEU A 95 3.38 -1.18 -14.44
N ILE A 96 2.78 -0.96 -15.62
CA ILE A 96 1.71 0.04 -15.80
C ILE A 96 0.55 -0.24 -14.86
N ARG A 97 0.00 -1.45 -14.89
CA ARG A 97 -1.18 -1.85 -14.09
C ARG A 97 -0.89 -1.86 -12.59
N THR A 98 0.37 -2.09 -12.18
CA THR A 98 0.80 -1.89 -10.79
C THR A 98 0.63 -0.42 -10.37
N GLN A 99 1.08 0.53 -11.21
CA GLN A 99 0.92 1.97 -10.93
C GLN A 99 -0.54 2.42 -11.01
N GLU A 100 -1.34 1.85 -11.91
CA GLU A 100 -2.78 2.11 -11.99
C GLU A 100 -3.51 1.69 -10.72
N LEU A 101 -3.21 0.51 -10.18
CA LEU A 101 -3.75 0.07 -8.89
C LEU A 101 -3.31 0.97 -7.74
N LEU A 102 -2.02 1.34 -7.69
CA LEU A 102 -1.54 2.26 -6.67
C LEU A 102 -2.23 3.63 -6.77
N ALA A 103 -2.53 4.10 -7.98
CA ALA A 103 -3.32 5.31 -8.21
C ALA A 103 -4.77 5.17 -7.76
N ALA A 104 -5.43 4.05 -8.09
CA ALA A 104 -6.78 3.73 -7.65
C ALA A 104 -6.88 3.70 -6.11
N ARG A 105 -5.91 3.02 -5.46
CA ARG A 105 -5.78 2.92 -4.00
C ARG A 105 -5.58 4.27 -3.30
N ARG A 106 -4.85 5.20 -3.91
CA ARG A 106 -4.75 6.58 -3.39
C ARG A 106 -6.10 7.30 -3.34
N ILE A 107 -7.02 6.96 -4.23
CA ILE A 107 -8.35 7.56 -4.30
C ILE A 107 -9.32 6.87 -3.33
N ASP A 108 -9.44 5.55 -3.40
CA ASP A 108 -10.40 4.79 -2.58
C ASP A 108 -9.94 4.55 -1.14
N GLY A 109 -8.64 4.64 -0.85
CA GLY A 109 -8.05 4.50 0.48
C GLY A 109 -7.63 3.07 0.84
N GLY A 110 -7.71 2.12 -0.08
CA GLY A 110 -7.21 0.77 0.15
C GLY A 110 -5.68 0.64 0.07
N GLU A 111 -5.14 -0.47 0.55
CA GLU A 111 -3.75 -0.89 0.35
C GLU A 111 -3.65 -1.90 -0.80
N GLN A 112 -2.53 -1.95 -1.51
CA GLN A 112 -2.34 -2.88 -2.63
C GLN A 112 -1.36 -3.99 -2.29
N PHE A 113 -1.71 -5.23 -2.63
CA PHE A 113 -0.84 -6.39 -2.52
C PHE A 113 -0.79 -7.19 -3.82
N PHE A 114 0.31 -7.91 -4.02
CA PHE A 114 0.52 -8.85 -5.13
C PHE A 114 1.23 -10.13 -4.69
N THR A 115 0.93 -11.25 -5.35
CA THR A 115 1.75 -12.46 -5.22
C THR A 115 2.89 -12.46 -6.25
N ARG A 116 3.64 -13.58 -6.32
CA ARG A 116 4.59 -13.85 -7.41
C ARG A 116 3.95 -14.33 -8.71
N ALA A 117 2.65 -14.61 -8.75
CA ALA A 117 2.01 -15.15 -9.93
C ALA A 117 2.13 -14.18 -11.12
N ASN A 118 2.38 -14.74 -12.31
CA ASN A 118 2.31 -14.00 -13.57
C ASN A 118 0.96 -14.26 -14.23
N ASP A 119 0.39 -13.24 -14.84
CA ASP A 119 -0.75 -13.38 -15.75
C ASP A 119 -0.23 -13.72 -17.15
N PHE A 120 -0.52 -14.93 -17.60
CA PHE A 120 -0.10 -15.43 -18.92
C PHE A 120 -1.25 -15.45 -19.93
N GLY A 121 -2.32 -14.71 -19.64
CA GLY A 121 -3.50 -14.59 -20.48
C GLY A 121 -4.62 -15.58 -20.13
N TYR A 122 -5.63 -15.61 -20.99
CA TYR A 122 -6.88 -16.33 -20.74
C TYR A 122 -6.68 -17.84 -20.61
N THR A 123 -7.31 -18.43 -19.58
CA THR A 123 -7.44 -19.86 -19.34
C THR A 123 -8.91 -20.20 -19.16
N LYS A 124 -9.30 -21.41 -19.58
CA LYS A 124 -10.70 -21.87 -19.49
C LYS A 124 -11.10 -22.33 -18.10
N ASN A 125 -10.17 -22.92 -17.35
CA ASN A 125 -10.45 -23.55 -16.07
C ASN A 125 -9.24 -23.43 -15.10
N PRO A 126 -9.45 -23.65 -13.78
CA PRO A 126 -8.37 -23.56 -12.81
C PRO A 126 -7.31 -24.66 -12.99
N GLU A 127 -7.66 -25.84 -13.50
CA GLU A 127 -6.70 -26.94 -13.75
C GLU A 127 -5.63 -26.52 -14.76
N GLU A 128 -6.04 -25.91 -15.88
CA GLU A 128 -5.15 -25.31 -16.87
C GLU A 128 -4.30 -24.22 -16.23
N THR A 129 -4.90 -23.37 -15.39
CA THR A 129 -4.18 -22.30 -14.69
C THR A 129 -3.05 -22.87 -13.80
N PHE A 130 -3.34 -23.93 -13.05
CA PHE A 130 -2.37 -24.60 -12.18
C PHE A 130 -1.31 -25.43 -12.93
N THR A 131 -1.39 -25.59 -14.26
CA THR A 131 -0.26 -26.11 -15.05
C THR A 131 0.86 -25.09 -15.19
N PHE A 132 0.55 -23.79 -15.10
CA PHE A 132 1.52 -22.70 -15.14
C PHE A 132 1.84 -22.17 -13.74
N TRP A 133 0.80 -21.91 -12.95
CA TRP A 133 0.92 -21.47 -11.57
C TRP A 133 1.34 -22.62 -10.68
N ASN A 134 2.53 -22.50 -10.07
CA ASN A 134 2.89 -23.39 -8.98
C ASN A 134 1.98 -23.11 -7.78
N LYS A 135 0.95 -23.95 -7.62
CA LYS A 135 -0.13 -23.77 -6.65
C LYS A 135 0.38 -23.54 -5.23
N ASP A 136 1.38 -24.30 -4.78
CA ASP A 136 1.92 -24.18 -3.42
C ASP A 136 2.71 -22.89 -3.20
N SER A 137 3.47 -22.44 -4.19
CA SER A 137 4.20 -21.15 -4.13
C SER A 137 3.23 -19.97 -4.14
N ILE A 138 2.25 -20.08 -5.05
CA ILE A 138 0.92 -19.46 -5.05
C ILE A 138 0.36 -19.11 -3.66
N LEU A 139 -0.12 -20.19 -3.07
CA LEU A 139 -0.76 -20.26 -1.78
C LEU A 139 0.15 -19.75 -0.66
N SER A 140 1.44 -20.05 -0.71
CA SER A 140 2.42 -19.56 0.27
C SER A 140 2.41 -18.03 0.34
N ASP A 141 2.42 -17.33 -0.80
CA ASP A 141 2.41 -15.87 -0.83
C ASP A 141 1.11 -15.29 -0.26
N ILE A 142 -0.05 -15.90 -0.57
CA ILE A 142 -1.34 -15.46 -0.03
C ILE A 142 -1.39 -15.65 1.49
N VAL A 143 -0.92 -16.80 1.99
CA VAL A 143 -0.79 -17.07 3.44
C VAL A 143 0.12 -16.03 4.09
N TYR A 144 1.24 -15.68 3.45
CA TYR A 144 2.16 -14.65 3.97
C TYR A 144 1.47 -13.28 4.07
N VAL A 145 0.69 -12.89 3.05
CA VAL A 145 -0.10 -11.64 3.06
C VAL A 145 -1.13 -11.69 4.19
N ILE A 146 -1.90 -12.76 4.35
CA ILE A 146 -2.90 -12.89 5.44
C ILE A 146 -2.22 -12.78 6.82
N ARG A 147 -1.08 -13.45 7.02
CA ARG A 147 -0.34 -13.42 8.30
C ARG A 147 0.29 -12.06 8.60
N SER A 148 0.71 -11.33 7.57
CA SER A 148 1.32 -9.99 7.68
C SER A 148 0.27 -8.90 7.88
N PHE A 149 -0.77 -8.91 7.05
CA PHE A 149 -1.83 -7.91 7.01
C PHE A 149 -2.89 -8.13 8.09
N LYS A 150 -3.05 -9.38 8.55
CA LYS A 150 -3.99 -9.79 9.60
C LYS A 150 -5.43 -9.32 9.35
N PRO A 151 -6.06 -9.68 8.22
CA PRO A 151 -7.44 -9.31 7.94
C PRO A 151 -8.41 -10.01 8.89
N ASP A 152 -9.29 -9.25 9.52
CA ASP A 152 -10.41 -9.82 10.29
C ASP A 152 -11.42 -10.51 9.35
N VAL A 153 -11.61 -9.98 8.13
CA VAL A 153 -12.49 -10.54 7.07
C VAL A 153 -11.76 -10.65 5.73
N ILE A 154 -11.93 -11.76 5.02
CA ILE A 154 -11.51 -11.90 3.62
C ILE A 154 -12.73 -11.93 2.71
N ILE A 155 -12.68 -11.20 1.59
CA ILE A 155 -13.75 -11.13 0.59
C ILE A 155 -13.17 -11.49 -0.77
N CYS A 156 -13.64 -12.58 -1.36
CA CYS A 156 -13.31 -12.98 -2.73
C CYS A 156 -14.22 -12.29 -3.74
N ARG A 157 -13.68 -11.92 -4.90
CA ARG A 157 -14.48 -11.45 -6.03
C ARG A 157 -15.27 -12.56 -6.71
N PHE A 158 -14.61 -13.70 -6.91
CA PHE A 158 -15.12 -14.78 -7.73
C PHE A 158 -15.38 -16.04 -6.90
N PRO A 159 -16.29 -16.91 -7.35
CA PRO A 159 -16.54 -18.20 -6.72
C PRO A 159 -15.58 -19.29 -7.27
N THR A 160 -15.53 -20.42 -6.58
CA THR A 160 -14.77 -21.61 -7.01
C THR A 160 -15.48 -22.42 -8.10
N THR A 161 -16.67 -22.01 -8.53
CA THR A 161 -17.58 -22.75 -9.42
C THR A 161 -17.56 -22.28 -10.87
N GLY A 162 -16.77 -21.25 -11.20
CA GLY A 162 -16.47 -20.87 -12.60
C GLY A 162 -17.33 -19.75 -13.19
N GLU A 163 -18.31 -19.21 -12.45
CA GLU A 163 -19.21 -18.14 -12.92
C GLU A 163 -18.47 -16.85 -13.30
N GLY A 164 -17.22 -16.70 -12.86
CA GLY A 164 -16.33 -15.62 -13.27
C GLY A 164 -15.75 -15.76 -14.69
N GLY A 165 -16.00 -16.86 -15.40
CA GLY A 165 -15.67 -17.07 -16.82
C GLY A 165 -14.20 -17.35 -17.16
N HIS A 166 -13.24 -16.91 -16.33
CA HIS A 166 -11.81 -17.13 -16.53
C HIS A 166 -11.24 -18.13 -15.51
N GLY A 167 -10.41 -19.07 -15.94
CA GLY A 167 -9.70 -20.01 -15.08
C GLY A 167 -8.89 -19.37 -13.95
N GLN A 168 -8.20 -18.24 -14.20
CA GLN A 168 -7.47 -17.49 -13.17
C GLN A 168 -8.41 -16.93 -12.08
N HIS A 169 -9.63 -16.49 -12.45
CA HIS A 169 -10.65 -16.05 -11.49
C HIS A 169 -11.02 -17.19 -10.53
N THR A 170 -11.30 -18.37 -11.09
CA THR A 170 -11.69 -19.56 -10.30
C THR A 170 -10.52 -20.04 -9.43
N ALA A 171 -9.30 -20.05 -9.99
CA ALA A 171 -8.08 -20.42 -9.26
C ALA A 171 -7.81 -19.49 -8.07
N SER A 172 -8.05 -18.18 -8.22
CA SER A 172 -7.90 -17.21 -7.12
C SER A 172 -8.84 -17.52 -5.95
N ALA A 173 -10.09 -17.90 -6.22
CA ALA A 173 -11.07 -18.27 -5.20
C ALA A 173 -10.72 -19.59 -4.48
N ILE A 174 -10.21 -20.57 -5.23
CA ILE A 174 -9.72 -21.85 -4.68
C ILE A 174 -8.55 -21.58 -3.73
N LEU A 175 -7.57 -20.80 -4.18
CA LEU A 175 -6.41 -20.43 -3.39
C LEU A 175 -6.79 -19.62 -2.14
N ALA A 176 -7.75 -18.70 -2.23
CA ALA A 176 -8.23 -17.93 -1.09
C ALA A 176 -8.87 -18.83 -0.02
N SER A 177 -9.67 -19.83 -0.44
CA SER A 177 -10.30 -20.80 0.46
C SER A 177 -9.28 -21.66 1.19
N GLU A 178 -8.24 -22.12 0.47
CA GLU A 178 -7.13 -22.87 1.07
C GLU A 178 -6.29 -21.99 2.02
N ALA A 179 -6.03 -20.75 1.63
CA ALA A 179 -5.23 -19.80 2.40
C ALA A 179 -5.90 -19.40 3.71
N PHE A 180 -7.24 -19.27 3.71
CA PHE A 180 -8.02 -18.95 4.91
C PHE A 180 -7.72 -19.91 6.07
N SER A 181 -7.62 -21.22 5.79
CA SER A 181 -7.29 -22.22 6.80
C SER A 181 -5.78 -22.33 7.04
N ALA A 182 -4.97 -22.27 5.96
CA ALA A 182 -3.52 -22.42 6.05
C ALA A 182 -2.83 -21.26 6.81
N ALA A 183 -3.40 -20.06 6.79
CA ALA A 183 -2.88 -18.91 7.55
C ALA A 183 -2.87 -19.16 9.06
N ALA A 184 -3.80 -19.96 9.57
CA ALA A 184 -3.91 -20.32 10.98
C ALA A 184 -3.08 -21.55 11.38
N ASP A 185 -2.74 -22.44 10.44
CA ASP A 185 -1.97 -23.66 10.73
C ASP A 185 -0.44 -23.39 10.75
N PRO A 186 0.25 -23.51 11.90
CA PRO A 186 1.70 -23.27 11.97
C PRO A 186 2.54 -24.31 11.21
N ARG A 187 1.96 -25.45 10.82
CA ARG A 187 2.63 -26.49 10.01
C ARG A 187 2.59 -26.18 8.52
N ARG A 188 1.70 -25.28 8.08
CA ARG A 188 1.65 -24.81 6.69
C ARG A 188 2.60 -23.63 6.53
N PHE A 189 3.59 -23.79 5.65
CA PHE A 189 4.63 -22.78 5.39
C PHE A 189 5.35 -22.31 6.67
N PRO A 190 5.94 -23.23 7.46
CA PRO A 190 6.54 -22.92 8.75
C PRO A 190 7.75 -21.98 8.62
N GLU A 191 8.40 -21.93 7.47
CA GLU A 191 9.51 -21.02 7.17
C GLU A 191 9.12 -19.54 7.27
N GLN A 192 7.84 -19.21 7.06
CA GLN A 192 7.33 -17.86 7.19
C GLN A 192 7.30 -17.38 8.65
N LEU A 193 7.22 -18.29 9.61
CA LEU A 193 7.06 -17.95 11.03
C LEU A 193 8.29 -17.26 11.65
N LYS A 194 9.38 -17.14 10.88
CA LYS A 194 10.53 -16.29 11.18
C LYS A 194 10.21 -14.79 11.05
N TYR A 195 9.18 -14.44 10.27
CA TYR A 195 8.84 -13.05 9.91
C TYR A 195 7.43 -12.66 10.36
N VAL A 196 6.51 -13.62 10.44
CA VAL A 196 5.09 -13.39 10.73
C VAL A 196 4.55 -14.41 11.72
N THR A 197 3.40 -14.13 12.33
CA THR A 197 2.69 -15.10 13.18
C THR A 197 1.52 -15.71 12.41
N THR A 198 0.99 -16.85 12.87
CA THR A 198 -0.29 -17.35 12.34
C THR A 198 -1.41 -16.34 12.57
N TRP A 199 -2.44 -16.43 11.72
CA TRP A 199 -3.62 -15.57 11.81
C TRP A 199 -4.84 -16.31 11.25
N GLN A 200 -5.94 -16.28 11.98
CA GLN A 200 -7.23 -16.83 11.54
C GLN A 200 -8.20 -15.67 11.30
N PRO A 201 -8.54 -15.35 10.05
CA PRO A 201 -9.64 -14.43 9.76
C PRO A 201 -10.96 -15.01 10.29
N LYS A 202 -11.88 -14.14 10.71
CA LYS A 202 -13.18 -14.54 11.28
C LYS A 202 -14.07 -15.24 10.27
N ARG A 203 -14.02 -14.78 9.01
CA ARG A 203 -14.86 -15.30 7.92
C ARG A 203 -14.23 -15.05 6.55
N LEU A 204 -14.63 -15.89 5.61
CA LEU A 204 -14.37 -15.79 4.18
C LEU A 204 -15.70 -15.61 3.46
N LEU A 205 -15.82 -14.54 2.70
CA LEU A 205 -17.03 -14.18 1.97
C LEU A 205 -16.77 -14.11 0.47
N TRP A 206 -17.82 -14.31 -0.32
CA TRP A 206 -17.83 -14.00 -1.75
C TRP A 206 -18.68 -12.77 -2.00
N ASN A 207 -18.11 -11.72 -2.58
CA ASN A 207 -18.86 -10.58 -3.12
C ASN A 207 -19.47 -10.96 -4.49
N THR A 208 -20.70 -11.48 -4.43
CA THR A 208 -21.47 -11.87 -5.62
C THR A 208 -21.75 -10.69 -6.52
N PHE A 209 -22.02 -10.96 -7.78
CA PHE A 209 -22.06 -9.95 -8.81
C PHE A 209 -23.14 -10.19 -9.87
N SER A 210 -23.44 -9.13 -10.62
CA SER A 210 -24.31 -9.15 -11.79
C SER A 210 -23.63 -8.39 -12.93
N PHE A 211 -23.02 -9.12 -13.87
CA PHE A 211 -22.37 -8.54 -15.06
C PHE A 211 -22.73 -9.33 -16.31
N GLY A 212 -23.05 -8.61 -17.40
CA GLY A 212 -23.44 -9.21 -18.66
C GLY A 212 -24.64 -10.14 -18.49
N ALA A 213 -24.51 -11.39 -18.92
CA ALA A 213 -25.55 -12.42 -18.80
C ALA A 213 -25.52 -13.17 -17.46
N THR A 214 -24.50 -12.96 -16.62
CA THR A 214 -24.33 -13.70 -15.36
C THR A 214 -24.82 -12.85 -14.18
N ASN A 215 -25.82 -13.37 -13.45
CA ASN A 215 -26.28 -12.79 -12.19
C ASN A 215 -26.21 -13.84 -11.07
N THR A 216 -25.41 -13.56 -10.05
CA THR A 216 -25.20 -14.43 -8.88
C THR A 216 -25.75 -13.83 -7.59
N THR A 217 -26.39 -12.66 -7.68
CA THR A 217 -27.00 -11.96 -6.54
C THR A 217 -28.37 -12.57 -6.22
N ALA A 218 -28.68 -12.67 -4.93
CA ALA A 218 -29.97 -13.19 -4.47
C ALA A 218 -30.45 -12.45 -3.19
N PRO A 219 -31.77 -12.27 -2.99
CA PRO A 219 -32.30 -11.53 -1.85
C PRO A 219 -32.00 -12.13 -0.47
N ASP A 220 -31.69 -13.43 -0.40
CA ASP A 220 -31.36 -14.17 0.82
C ASP A 220 -29.88 -14.07 1.22
N GLN A 221 -29.06 -13.42 0.38
CA GLN A 221 -27.66 -13.13 0.70
C GLN A 221 -27.55 -11.95 1.67
N PHE A 222 -26.42 -11.87 2.39
CA PHE A 222 -26.14 -10.71 3.23
C PHE A 222 -25.93 -9.47 2.36
N GLN A 223 -26.56 -8.35 2.72
CA GLN A 223 -26.60 -7.14 1.91
C GLN A 223 -26.05 -5.95 2.67
N ILE A 224 -25.32 -5.08 1.96
CA ILE A 224 -24.85 -3.80 2.49
C ILE A 224 -25.13 -2.72 1.45
N ASP A 225 -25.78 -1.62 1.85
CA ASP A 225 -25.79 -0.41 1.02
C ASP A 225 -24.45 0.31 1.16
N VAL A 226 -23.67 0.28 0.08
CA VAL A 226 -22.38 0.98 -0.03
C VAL A 226 -22.47 2.21 -0.94
N GLY A 227 -23.67 2.59 -1.37
CA GLY A 227 -23.94 3.79 -2.17
C GLY A 227 -24.12 5.06 -1.34
N VAL A 228 -23.91 4.97 -0.02
CA VAL A 228 -24.17 6.05 0.93
C VAL A 228 -23.30 7.29 0.69
N TYR A 229 -23.81 8.44 1.12
CA TYR A 229 -23.16 9.74 1.02
C TYR A 229 -22.42 10.07 2.32
N ASN A 230 -21.14 10.46 2.22
CA ASN A 230 -20.37 10.91 3.38
C ASN A 230 -20.36 12.45 3.45
N PRO A 231 -20.99 13.06 4.47
CA PRO A 231 -21.07 14.52 4.57
C PRO A 231 -19.73 15.23 4.79
N LEU A 232 -18.75 14.57 5.42
CA LEU A 232 -17.43 15.17 5.63
C LEU A 232 -16.68 15.32 4.30
N LEU A 233 -16.75 14.29 3.45
CA LEU A 233 -16.09 14.29 2.13
C LEU A 233 -16.90 15.01 1.05
N GLY A 234 -18.18 15.27 1.31
CA GLY A 234 -19.08 15.85 0.32
C GLY A 234 -19.37 14.93 -0.89
N LYS A 235 -19.12 13.61 -0.77
CA LYS A 235 -19.18 12.64 -1.88
C LYS A 235 -19.82 11.33 -1.43
N GLY A 236 -20.51 10.65 -2.34
CA GLY A 236 -20.87 9.24 -2.20
C GLY A 236 -19.73 8.29 -2.55
N TYR A 237 -19.72 7.09 -1.98
CA TYR A 237 -18.67 6.11 -2.26
C TYR A 237 -18.68 5.60 -3.69
N SER A 238 -19.84 5.61 -4.35
CA SER A 238 -19.96 5.38 -5.80
C SER A 238 -19.22 6.43 -6.64
N GLU A 239 -19.13 7.68 -6.17
CA GLU A 239 -18.41 8.73 -6.88
C GLU A 239 -16.90 8.57 -6.71
N ILE A 240 -16.45 8.24 -5.49
CA ILE A 240 -15.05 7.90 -5.19
C ILE A 240 -14.63 6.65 -5.97
N ALA A 241 -15.50 5.65 -6.04
CA ALA A 241 -15.27 4.42 -6.79
C ALA A 241 -15.10 4.67 -8.28
N ALA A 242 -15.89 5.56 -8.87
CA ALA A 242 -15.77 5.91 -10.29
C ALA A 242 -14.43 6.61 -10.57
N ASP A 243 -13.98 7.51 -9.69
CA ASP A 243 -12.66 8.15 -9.80
C ASP A 243 -11.53 7.13 -9.67
N SER A 244 -11.61 6.22 -8.68
CA SER A 244 -10.65 5.12 -8.48
C SER A 244 -10.61 4.17 -9.68
N ARG A 245 -11.77 3.70 -10.14
CA ARG A 245 -11.90 2.78 -11.28
C ARG A 245 -11.34 3.38 -12.57
N SER A 246 -11.45 4.70 -12.73
CA SER A 246 -10.92 5.41 -13.91
C SER A 246 -9.39 5.45 -13.95
N MET A 247 -8.68 5.01 -12.90
CA MET A 247 -7.22 4.85 -12.94
C MET A 247 -6.75 3.60 -13.66
N HIS A 248 -7.64 2.62 -13.91
CA HIS A 248 -7.39 1.48 -14.80
C HIS A 248 -7.45 1.91 -16.27
N LYS A 249 -6.56 2.83 -16.65
CA LYS A 249 -6.56 3.52 -17.94
C LYS A 249 -6.25 2.55 -19.08
N SER A 250 -5.29 1.66 -18.88
CA SER A 250 -4.87 0.62 -19.83
C SER A 250 -6.01 -0.31 -20.21
N GLN A 251 -6.99 -0.51 -19.32
CA GLN A 251 -8.16 -1.37 -19.54
C GLN A 251 -9.40 -0.59 -20.02
N GLY A 252 -9.35 0.74 -20.04
CA GLY A 252 -10.51 1.56 -20.40
C GLY A 252 -11.66 1.48 -19.38
N PHE A 253 -11.34 1.27 -18.11
CA PHE A 253 -12.32 1.09 -17.02
C PHE A 253 -12.86 2.42 -16.46
N GLY A 254 -12.87 3.49 -17.26
CA GLY A 254 -13.59 4.72 -16.92
C GLY A 254 -15.08 4.45 -16.70
N SER A 255 -15.71 5.15 -15.76
CA SER A 255 -17.16 5.03 -15.54
C SER A 255 -17.78 6.35 -15.05
N GLY A 256 -19.07 6.53 -15.35
CA GLY A 256 -19.84 7.68 -14.85
C GLY A 256 -20.04 7.61 -13.33
N LYS A 257 -20.14 8.78 -12.69
CA LYS A 257 -20.40 8.91 -11.25
C LYS A 257 -21.87 8.65 -10.94
N ASN A 258 -22.15 7.51 -10.32
CA ASN A 258 -23.50 7.16 -9.84
C ASN A 258 -23.72 7.70 -8.43
N ARG A 259 -24.98 8.02 -8.10
CA ARG A 259 -25.40 8.56 -6.79
C ARG A 259 -26.62 7.79 -6.26
N GLY A 260 -26.72 7.70 -4.93
CA GLY A 260 -27.78 6.96 -4.25
C GLY A 260 -27.42 5.51 -3.97
N THR A 261 -28.39 4.77 -3.45
CA THR A 261 -28.25 3.40 -2.96
C THR A 261 -27.59 2.47 -3.99
N GLN A 262 -26.63 1.69 -3.50
CA GLN A 262 -25.97 0.65 -4.24
C GLN A 262 -25.73 -0.55 -3.32
N ILE A 263 -26.56 -1.58 -3.47
CA ILE A 263 -26.51 -2.78 -2.63
C ILE A 263 -25.42 -3.72 -3.14
N GLU A 264 -24.52 -4.11 -2.24
CA GLU A 264 -23.60 -5.23 -2.42
C GLU A 264 -24.12 -6.48 -1.72
N TYR A 265 -23.88 -7.63 -2.34
CA TYR A 265 -24.39 -8.92 -1.90
C TYR A 265 -23.22 -9.85 -1.57
N PHE A 266 -23.38 -10.63 -0.50
CA PHE A 266 -22.34 -11.49 0.04
C PHE A 266 -22.87 -12.88 0.38
N LYS A 267 -22.13 -13.89 -0.08
CA LYS A 267 -22.33 -15.29 0.33
C LYS A 267 -21.19 -15.73 1.23
N THR A 268 -21.51 -16.34 2.37
CA THR A 268 -20.50 -16.91 3.27
C THR A 268 -19.89 -18.18 2.66
N ILE A 269 -18.56 -18.24 2.58
CA ILE A 269 -17.81 -19.42 2.16
C ILE A 269 -17.35 -20.21 3.39
N ALA A 270 -16.76 -19.53 4.38
CA ALA A 270 -16.26 -20.14 5.61
C ALA A 270 -16.35 -19.19 6.81
N GLY A 271 -16.38 -19.76 8.02
CA GLY A 271 -16.60 -19.02 9.27
C GLY A 271 -18.06 -18.67 9.52
N ASP A 272 -18.31 -17.85 10.54
CA ASP A 272 -19.67 -17.47 10.93
C ASP A 272 -20.25 -16.47 9.92
N ALA A 273 -21.45 -16.76 9.41
CA ALA A 273 -22.14 -15.85 8.50
C ALA A 273 -22.49 -14.52 9.20
N PRO A 274 -22.28 -13.36 8.54
CA PRO A 274 -22.71 -12.08 9.08
C PRO A 274 -24.24 -11.98 9.08
N VAL A 275 -24.78 -11.27 10.06
CA VAL A 275 -26.22 -11.03 10.24
C VAL A 275 -26.53 -9.54 10.13
N THR A 276 -25.77 -8.69 10.83
CA THR A 276 -25.98 -7.23 10.89
C THR A 276 -24.84 -6.46 10.23
N ASP A 277 -23.59 -6.79 10.57
CA ASP A 277 -22.41 -6.16 9.98
C ASP A 277 -21.42 -7.23 9.51
N ILE A 278 -20.63 -6.89 8.48
CA ILE A 278 -19.58 -7.77 7.97
C ILE A 278 -18.53 -8.10 9.04
N MET A 279 -18.44 -7.30 10.12
CA MET A 279 -17.57 -7.48 11.28
C MET A 279 -18.26 -8.13 12.49
N ASP A 280 -19.45 -8.73 12.35
CA ASP A 280 -20.13 -9.40 13.46
C ASP A 280 -19.20 -10.37 14.22
N GLY A 281 -19.09 -10.24 15.53
CA GLY A 281 -18.19 -11.07 16.34
C GLY A 281 -16.68 -10.75 16.21
N VAL A 282 -16.32 -9.66 15.55
CA VAL A 282 -14.98 -9.06 15.56
C VAL A 282 -14.99 -7.86 16.51
N ASN A 283 -14.04 -7.80 17.45
CA ASN A 283 -13.87 -6.60 18.27
C ASN A 283 -13.09 -5.55 17.48
N THR A 284 -13.80 -4.51 17.03
CA THR A 284 -13.26 -3.41 16.21
C THR A 284 -12.86 -2.19 17.03
N SER A 285 -12.74 -2.30 18.35
CA SER A 285 -12.37 -1.21 19.26
C SER A 285 -11.08 -1.50 20.01
N TRP A 286 -10.56 -0.52 20.74
CA TRP A 286 -9.38 -0.69 21.60
C TRP A 286 -9.56 -1.70 22.72
N SER A 287 -10.80 -2.07 23.09
CA SER A 287 -11.05 -3.15 24.06
C SER A 287 -10.53 -4.52 23.58
N ARG A 288 -10.12 -4.65 22.30
CA ARG A 288 -9.42 -5.85 21.79
C ARG A 288 -8.00 -5.99 22.34
N MET A 289 -7.49 -4.98 23.07
CA MET A 289 -6.16 -4.95 23.64
C MET A 289 -6.21 -4.66 25.16
N PRO A 290 -5.40 -5.36 25.97
CA PRO A 290 -5.20 -4.99 27.37
C PRO A 290 -4.69 -3.55 27.48
N GLY A 291 -5.35 -2.73 28.32
CA GLY A 291 -5.02 -1.31 28.48
C GLY A 291 -5.68 -0.37 27.47
N GLY A 292 -6.54 -0.88 26.59
CA GLY A 292 -7.20 -0.08 25.55
C GLY A 292 -8.26 0.92 26.02
N ASP A 293 -8.71 0.86 27.27
CA ASP A 293 -9.75 1.76 27.79
C ASP A 293 -9.26 3.22 27.88
N GLU A 294 -8.02 3.44 28.34
CA GLU A 294 -7.38 4.77 28.34
C GLU A 294 -7.30 5.33 26.93
N VAL A 295 -6.87 4.49 25.97
CA VAL A 295 -6.76 4.88 24.56
C VAL A 295 -8.12 5.21 23.95
N THR A 296 -9.17 4.46 24.29
CA THR A 296 -10.55 4.73 23.85
C THR A 296 -11.02 6.11 24.31
N GLN A 297 -10.76 6.45 25.57
CA GLN A 297 -11.12 7.76 26.13
C GLN A 297 -10.40 8.89 25.39
N LEU A 298 -9.09 8.73 25.16
CA LEU A 298 -8.27 9.71 24.43
C LEU A 298 -8.71 9.87 22.98
N THR A 299 -9.03 8.79 22.26
CA THR A 299 -9.52 8.88 20.87
C THR A 299 -10.88 9.55 20.78
N ASN A 300 -11.79 9.25 21.71
CA ASN A 300 -13.12 9.87 21.74
C ASN A 300 -13.03 11.36 22.04
N LYS A 301 -12.21 11.73 23.03
CA LYS A 301 -11.94 13.13 23.39
C LYS A 301 -11.36 13.90 22.20
N LEU A 302 -10.29 13.38 21.60
CA LEU A 302 -9.62 13.96 20.44
C LEU A 302 -10.60 14.18 19.26
N SER A 303 -11.44 13.20 18.96
CA SER A 303 -12.46 13.30 17.91
C SER A 303 -13.49 14.39 18.21
N SER A 304 -13.97 14.47 19.46
CA SER A 304 -14.98 15.46 19.87
C SER A 304 -14.47 16.90 19.99
N GLU A 305 -13.17 17.07 20.25
CA GLU A 305 -12.55 18.39 20.46
C GLU A 305 -11.81 18.91 19.22
N PHE A 306 -11.78 18.15 18.12
CA PHE A 306 -11.14 18.59 16.87
C PHE A 306 -11.77 19.88 16.35
N LYS A 307 -10.91 20.84 15.97
CA LYS A 307 -11.32 22.12 15.39
C LYS A 307 -10.82 22.19 13.95
N SER A 308 -11.74 22.11 12.99
CA SER A 308 -11.40 22.21 11.56
C SER A 308 -10.70 23.52 11.18
N SER A 309 -10.98 24.60 11.93
CA SER A 309 -10.34 25.91 11.78
C SER A 309 -8.95 26.01 12.41
N ASP A 310 -8.60 25.08 13.32
CA ASP A 310 -7.29 25.02 13.99
C ASP A 310 -6.93 23.56 14.33
N PRO A 311 -6.50 22.76 13.33
CA PRO A 311 -6.05 21.39 13.56
C PRO A 311 -4.89 21.29 14.56
N SER A 312 -4.08 22.35 14.71
CA SER A 312 -2.91 22.35 15.59
C SER A 312 -3.28 22.23 17.07
N ALA A 313 -4.49 22.63 17.45
CA ALA A 313 -5.04 22.45 18.79
C ALA A 313 -5.13 20.97 19.21
N SER A 314 -5.16 20.02 18.25
CA SER A 314 -5.17 18.58 18.52
C SER A 314 -3.80 18.00 18.86
N VAL A 315 -2.70 18.71 18.61
CA VAL A 315 -1.34 18.16 18.76
C VAL A 315 -1.01 17.72 20.19
N PRO A 316 -1.32 18.47 21.26
CA PRO A 316 -1.08 18.00 22.63
C PRO A 316 -1.80 16.68 22.95
N GLN A 317 -3.04 16.53 22.50
CA GLN A 317 -3.82 15.30 22.69
C GLN A 317 -3.28 14.14 21.85
N LEU A 318 -2.77 14.41 20.63
CA LEU A 318 -2.11 13.40 19.81
C LEU A 318 -0.81 12.90 20.47
N ILE A 319 -0.05 13.76 21.14
CA ILE A 319 1.13 13.34 21.91
C ILE A 319 0.75 12.47 23.11
N GLU A 320 -0.28 12.86 23.87
CA GLU A 320 -0.81 12.06 24.97
C GLU A 320 -1.28 10.68 24.49
N LEU A 321 -2.03 10.65 23.38
CA LEU A 321 -2.48 9.42 22.73
C LEU A 321 -1.32 8.55 22.24
N TYR A 322 -0.30 9.16 21.64
CA TYR A 322 0.91 8.44 21.21
C TYR A 322 1.58 7.73 22.38
N ASP A 323 1.74 8.42 23.51
CA ASP A 323 2.36 7.87 24.71
C ASP A 323 1.50 6.77 25.35
N ALA A 324 0.16 6.92 25.36
CA ALA A 324 -0.74 5.87 25.82
C ALA A 324 -0.64 4.61 24.94
N ILE A 325 -0.64 4.75 23.61
CA ILE A 325 -0.46 3.63 22.68
C ILE A 325 0.91 2.97 22.88
N GLN A 326 1.97 3.76 23.11
CA GLN A 326 3.32 3.25 23.31
C GLN A 326 3.44 2.33 24.53
N LYS A 327 2.62 2.53 25.58
CA LYS A 327 2.58 1.68 26.79
C LYS A 327 1.90 0.33 26.57
N LEU A 328 1.10 0.17 25.51
CA LEU A 328 0.38 -1.07 25.23
C LEU A 328 1.36 -2.22 24.86
N PRO A 329 0.95 -3.49 25.03
CA PRO A 329 1.73 -4.62 24.54
C PRO A 329 1.97 -4.56 23.03
N ASP A 330 3.15 -5.01 22.59
CA ASP A 330 3.49 -5.01 21.17
C ASP A 330 2.57 -5.97 20.40
N ASN A 331 1.88 -5.42 19.41
CA ASN A 331 1.10 -6.18 18.46
C ASN A 331 0.94 -5.40 17.15
N TYR A 332 0.17 -5.99 16.23
CA TYR A 332 -0.16 -5.39 14.95
C TYR A 332 -0.84 -4.01 15.09
N TRP A 333 -1.88 -3.91 15.93
CA TRP A 333 -2.68 -2.70 16.09
C TRP A 333 -1.92 -1.54 16.71
N LYS A 334 -1.09 -1.79 17.73
CA LYS A 334 -0.17 -0.79 18.29
C LYS A 334 0.70 -0.17 17.19
N THR A 335 1.29 -1.02 16.34
CA THR A 335 2.17 -0.57 15.25
C THR A 335 1.42 0.29 14.23
N GLN A 336 0.24 -0.15 13.80
CA GLN A 336 -0.57 0.58 12.82
C GLN A 336 -1.07 1.91 13.38
N LYS A 337 -1.65 1.90 14.58
CA LYS A 337 -2.24 3.10 15.19
C LYS A 337 -1.21 4.14 15.60
N LYS A 338 -0.03 3.70 16.02
CA LYS A 338 1.11 4.60 16.26
C LYS A 338 1.51 5.35 14.98
N ARG A 339 1.59 4.65 13.84
CA ARG A 339 1.88 5.27 12.54
C ARG A 339 0.80 6.27 12.11
N GLU A 340 -0.48 5.95 12.36
CA GLU A 340 -1.60 6.86 12.08
C GLU A 340 -1.51 8.15 12.93
N VAL A 341 -1.15 8.04 14.21
CA VAL A 341 -0.91 9.21 15.08
C VAL A 341 0.30 10.03 14.61
N GLU A 342 1.41 9.39 14.24
CA GLU A 342 2.60 10.08 13.71
C GLU A 342 2.28 10.85 12.42
N GLN A 343 1.44 10.31 11.55
CA GLN A 343 0.96 10.99 10.35
C GLN A 343 0.04 12.18 10.71
N LEU A 344 -0.86 12.02 11.67
CA LEU A 344 -1.73 13.10 12.14
C LEU A 344 -0.96 14.24 12.79
N LEU A 345 0.17 13.97 13.45
CA LEU A 345 1.06 15.02 13.97
C LEU A 345 1.61 15.90 12.84
N ILE A 346 2.03 15.30 11.72
CA ILE A 346 2.46 16.05 10.53
C ILE A 346 1.31 16.92 10.00
N LEU A 347 0.12 16.33 9.84
CA LEU A 347 -1.04 17.03 9.27
C LEU A 347 -1.54 18.16 10.17
N CYS A 348 -1.67 17.92 11.47
CA CYS A 348 -2.21 18.90 12.43
C CYS A 348 -1.25 20.05 12.71
N THR A 349 0.07 19.83 12.64
CA THR A 349 1.06 20.92 12.72
C THR A 349 1.20 21.70 11.41
N GLY A 350 0.58 21.23 10.32
CA GLY A 350 0.83 21.75 8.98
C GLY A 350 2.29 21.60 8.55
N LEU A 351 3.02 20.67 9.18
CA LEU A 351 4.42 20.37 8.91
C LEU A 351 4.52 19.76 7.52
N TRP A 352 5.34 20.37 6.67
CA TRP A 352 5.63 19.85 5.33
C TRP A 352 7.12 19.77 5.15
N PHE A 353 7.61 18.66 4.61
CA PHE A 353 9.03 18.46 4.36
C PHE A 353 9.28 17.43 3.26
N GLU A 354 10.40 17.62 2.57
CA GLU A 354 10.79 16.79 1.44
C GLU A 354 12.31 16.68 1.28
N ALA A 355 12.74 15.70 0.50
CA ALA A 355 14.10 15.56 0.00
C ALA A 355 14.05 15.32 -1.52
N TYR A 356 14.76 16.14 -2.30
CA TYR A 356 14.74 16.02 -3.75
C TYR A 356 16.08 16.35 -4.41
N SER A 357 16.23 15.92 -5.65
CA SER A 357 17.29 16.32 -6.58
C SER A 357 16.66 16.85 -7.87
N THR A 358 17.38 17.72 -8.60
CA THR A 358 16.99 18.11 -9.96
C THR A 358 17.49 17.10 -11.00
N GLN A 359 18.37 16.18 -10.61
CA GLN A 359 18.85 15.10 -11.48
C GLN A 359 17.77 14.02 -11.61
N THR A 360 17.56 13.52 -12.82
CA THR A 360 16.58 12.46 -13.12
C THR A 360 17.12 11.06 -12.83
N THR A 361 18.42 10.88 -13.05
CA THR A 361 19.13 9.61 -12.88
C THR A 361 20.46 9.84 -12.15
N ALA A 362 20.98 8.79 -11.52
CA ALA A 362 22.32 8.74 -10.94
C ALA A 362 22.86 7.31 -10.94
N ALA A 363 24.17 7.11 -11.01
CA ALA A 363 24.80 5.81 -10.83
C ALA A 363 25.43 5.67 -9.43
N ALA A 364 25.66 4.43 -8.99
CA ALA A 364 26.45 4.18 -7.79
C ALA A 364 27.86 4.79 -7.94
N GLY A 365 28.30 5.58 -6.96
CA GLY A 365 29.54 6.33 -7.05
C GLY A 365 29.42 7.71 -7.72
N ASP A 366 28.28 8.09 -8.27
CA ASP A 366 28.11 9.44 -8.80
C ASP A 366 28.01 10.48 -7.69
N SER A 367 28.34 11.73 -8.04
CA SER A 367 28.06 12.87 -7.18
C SER A 367 26.69 13.44 -7.47
N ILE A 368 25.78 13.33 -6.50
CA ILE A 368 24.42 13.87 -6.53
C ILE A 368 24.30 15.14 -5.69
N GLU A 369 23.66 16.16 -6.26
CA GLU A 369 23.16 17.29 -5.48
C GLU A 369 21.74 17.00 -5.01
N TRP A 370 21.51 17.13 -3.71
CA TRP A 370 20.20 16.97 -3.09
C TRP A 370 19.88 18.17 -2.21
N LYS A 371 18.60 18.44 -2.09
CA LYS A 371 18.03 19.53 -1.32
C LYS A 371 16.93 18.99 -0.44
N ILE A 372 16.88 19.49 0.79
CA ILE A 372 15.75 19.32 1.68
C ILE A 372 15.07 20.64 1.90
N GLN A 373 13.76 20.57 2.06
CA GLN A 373 12.93 21.68 2.47
C GLN A 373 12.04 21.23 3.62
N ALA A 374 11.80 22.12 4.57
CA ALA A 374 10.91 21.87 5.69
C ALA A 374 10.24 23.19 6.11
N ILE A 375 8.96 23.14 6.47
CA ILE A 375 8.20 24.29 6.95
C ILE A 375 7.22 23.82 8.03
N ASN A 376 7.18 24.53 9.14
CA ASN A 376 6.16 24.39 10.19
C ASN A 376 5.10 25.46 9.97
N ARG A 377 3.82 25.10 9.82
CA ARG A 377 2.74 26.08 9.57
C ARG A 377 1.82 26.27 10.78
N SER A 378 2.25 25.83 11.95
CA SER A 378 1.54 26.02 13.22
C SER A 378 2.40 26.78 14.22
N ASN A 379 1.76 27.16 15.33
CA ASN A 379 2.46 27.72 16.50
C ASN A 379 3.02 26.64 17.43
N ILE A 380 2.85 25.36 17.09
CA ILE A 380 3.45 24.27 17.87
C ILE A 380 4.94 24.22 17.56
N PRO A 381 5.82 24.21 18.58
CA PRO A 381 7.26 24.12 18.35
C PRO A 381 7.63 22.82 17.62
N VAL A 382 8.35 22.98 16.50
CA VAL A 382 8.96 21.89 15.74
C VAL A 382 10.43 22.20 15.54
N GLU A 383 11.30 21.23 15.83
CA GLU A 383 12.74 21.34 15.62
C GLU A 383 13.24 20.23 14.70
N LEU A 384 14.05 20.58 13.69
CA LEU A 384 14.79 19.64 12.88
C LEU A 384 16.19 19.42 13.48
N LYS A 385 16.39 18.26 14.10
CA LYS A 385 17.66 17.90 14.76
C LYS A 385 18.72 17.51 13.74
N SER A 386 18.40 16.55 12.88
CA SER A 386 19.32 16.07 11.85
C SER A 386 18.58 15.50 10.66
N VAL A 387 19.29 15.42 9.53
CA VAL A 387 18.87 14.66 8.36
C VAL A 387 19.99 13.72 7.94
N THR A 388 19.63 12.44 7.80
CA THR A 388 20.52 11.39 7.32
C THR A 388 20.08 10.97 5.91
N LEU A 389 21.02 10.86 4.98
CA LEU A 389 20.80 10.35 3.63
C LEU A 389 21.82 9.23 3.39
N GLN A 390 21.37 7.97 3.52
CA GLN A 390 22.23 6.77 3.50
C GLN A 390 23.36 6.82 4.56
N GLN A 391 24.63 6.82 4.16
CA GLN A 391 25.79 6.86 5.06
C GLN A 391 26.10 8.28 5.57
N PHE A 392 25.39 9.27 5.06
CA PHE A 392 25.68 10.66 5.33
C PHE A 392 24.70 11.22 6.37
N ASP A 393 25.21 11.89 7.41
CA ASP A 393 24.43 12.55 8.46
C ASP A 393 24.80 14.03 8.57
N THR A 394 23.80 14.92 8.62
CA THR A 394 23.98 16.33 8.97
C THR A 394 23.21 16.64 10.25
N THR A 395 23.94 17.08 11.28
CA THR A 395 23.34 17.79 12.39
C THR A 395 22.92 19.20 11.95
N ILE A 396 21.64 19.53 12.13
CA ILE A 396 21.04 20.81 11.74
C ILE A 396 20.71 21.63 12.99
N ASN A 397 20.05 21.03 13.99
CA ASN A 397 19.58 21.70 15.23
C ASN A 397 18.87 23.04 14.97
N LYS A 398 17.90 23.03 14.03
CA LYS A 398 17.15 24.23 13.64
C LYS A 398 15.72 24.14 14.16
N ALA A 399 15.34 25.09 15.01
CA ALA A 399 13.93 25.37 15.27
C ALA A 399 13.29 25.88 13.97
N LEU A 400 12.19 25.26 13.56
CA LEU A 400 11.45 25.67 12.36
C LEU A 400 10.50 26.81 12.73
N ASP A 401 10.88 28.02 12.33
CA ASP A 401 10.11 29.23 12.54
C ASP A 401 8.74 29.13 11.82
N THR A 402 7.68 29.65 12.44
CA THR A 402 6.31 29.50 11.94
C THR A 402 6.16 30.14 10.57
N ASN A 403 5.73 29.32 9.61
CA ASN A 403 5.50 29.64 8.22
C ASN A 403 6.74 30.17 7.46
N GLU A 404 7.94 29.85 7.94
CA GLU A 404 9.19 30.14 7.24
C GLU A 404 9.79 28.87 6.64
N MET A 405 10.12 28.92 5.35
CA MET A 405 10.70 27.78 4.65
C MET A 405 12.17 27.61 5.03
N PHE A 406 12.49 26.52 5.73
CA PHE A 406 13.86 26.05 5.87
C PHE A 406 14.29 25.32 4.60
N SER A 407 15.50 25.59 4.14
CA SER A 407 16.08 24.95 2.97
C SER A 407 17.56 24.68 3.20
N PHE A 408 17.98 23.45 2.88
CA PHE A 408 19.38 23.04 2.93
C PHE A 408 19.71 22.21 1.70
N GLN A 409 20.85 22.46 1.07
CA GLN A 409 21.30 21.73 -0.10
C GLN A 409 22.74 21.27 0.08
N ARG A 410 23.06 20.12 -0.48
CA ARG A 410 24.38 19.53 -0.40
C ARG A 410 24.67 18.65 -1.61
N LYS A 411 25.93 18.66 -2.04
CA LYS A 411 26.47 17.71 -3.01
C LYS A 411 27.20 16.58 -2.28
N GLN A 412 26.93 15.33 -2.65
CA GLN A 412 27.57 14.16 -2.06
C GLN A 412 27.78 13.04 -3.06
N LYS A 413 28.66 12.09 -2.75
CA LYS A 413 28.87 10.89 -3.56
C LYS A 413 27.93 9.78 -3.08
N LEU A 414 27.21 9.14 -3.98
CA LEU A 414 26.47 7.92 -3.66
C LEU A 414 27.45 6.79 -3.33
N PRO A 415 27.21 5.96 -2.30
CA PRO A 415 27.99 4.76 -2.04
C PRO A 415 28.04 3.86 -3.27
N ASN A 416 29.20 3.25 -3.51
CA ASN A 416 29.36 2.25 -4.57
C ASN A 416 28.46 1.01 -4.37
N SER A 417 27.90 0.82 -3.17
CA SER A 417 26.95 -0.24 -2.83
C SER A 417 25.48 0.14 -3.05
N THR A 418 25.19 1.33 -3.59
CA THR A 418 23.80 1.74 -3.91
C THR A 418 23.24 0.81 -4.99
N ALA A 419 22.11 0.17 -4.71
CA ALA A 419 21.52 -0.78 -5.65
C ALA A 419 20.82 -0.06 -6.82
N ILE A 420 20.69 -0.77 -7.95
CA ILE A 420 19.95 -0.30 -9.11
C ILE A 420 18.45 -0.25 -8.79
N SER A 421 17.82 0.85 -9.19
CA SER A 421 16.37 1.05 -9.10
C SER A 421 15.67 0.25 -10.19
N GLN A 422 15.04 -0.85 -9.80
CA GLN A 422 14.23 -1.66 -10.71
C GLN A 422 13.17 -2.46 -9.93
N PRO A 423 12.03 -2.83 -10.56
CA PRO A 423 11.01 -3.64 -9.91
C PRO A 423 11.59 -4.94 -9.34
N TYR A 424 11.37 -5.18 -8.05
CA TYR A 424 12.05 -6.27 -7.35
C TYR A 424 11.70 -7.68 -7.90
N TRP A 425 10.53 -7.80 -8.52
CA TRP A 425 10.01 -9.03 -9.13
C TRP A 425 10.54 -9.28 -10.55
N LEU A 426 11.22 -8.28 -11.16
CA LEU A 426 11.89 -8.38 -12.47
C LEU A 426 13.41 -8.52 -12.37
N GLN A 427 13.97 -8.54 -11.16
CA GLN A 427 15.42 -8.58 -10.97
C GLN A 427 16.06 -9.91 -11.41
N ASN A 428 15.27 -10.97 -11.44
CA ASN A 428 15.73 -12.32 -11.74
C ASN A 428 14.88 -12.91 -12.86
N LEU A 429 15.49 -13.78 -13.66
CA LEU A 429 14.76 -14.59 -14.63
C LEU A 429 13.64 -15.38 -13.93
N HIS A 430 12.53 -15.53 -14.65
CA HIS A 430 11.34 -16.15 -14.13
C HIS A 430 10.71 -17.09 -15.14
N SER A 431 9.87 -17.98 -14.63
CA SER A 431 9.07 -18.90 -15.44
C SER A 431 7.84 -18.19 -16.01
N LYS A 432 7.14 -18.84 -16.93
CA LYS A 432 5.88 -18.31 -17.50
C LYS A 432 4.79 -18.05 -16.46
N GLY A 433 4.73 -18.84 -15.38
CA GLY A 433 3.65 -18.75 -14.39
C GLY A 433 3.97 -17.98 -13.11
N GLN A 434 5.24 -17.64 -12.84
CA GLN A 434 5.60 -16.94 -11.61
C GLN A 434 6.95 -16.25 -11.68
N TYR A 435 7.02 -15.07 -11.07
CA TYR A 435 8.23 -14.30 -10.77
C TYR A 435 9.10 -14.94 -9.69
N THR A 436 10.40 -14.70 -9.79
CA THR A 436 11.37 -15.12 -8.78
C THR A 436 11.54 -14.02 -7.74
N ILE A 437 11.05 -14.26 -6.51
CA ILE A 437 11.19 -13.34 -5.36
C ILE A 437 12.08 -14.02 -4.29
N PRO A 438 13.41 -13.80 -4.31
CA PRO A 438 14.31 -14.41 -3.33
C PRO A 438 14.11 -13.85 -1.92
N ASN A 439 13.92 -12.52 -1.82
CA ASN A 439 13.69 -11.86 -0.54
C ASN A 439 12.21 -11.96 -0.13
N LYS A 440 11.91 -12.87 0.79
CA LYS A 440 10.55 -13.14 1.29
C LYS A 440 9.89 -11.92 1.96
N SER A 441 10.65 -10.95 2.46
CA SER A 441 10.07 -9.72 3.03
C SER A 441 9.40 -8.81 1.99
N LEU A 442 9.63 -9.05 0.69
CA LEU A 442 8.99 -8.35 -0.42
C LEU A 442 7.74 -9.08 -0.93
N THR A 443 7.45 -10.29 -0.44
CA THR A 443 6.20 -10.98 -0.76
C THR A 443 5.02 -10.13 -0.34
N GLY A 444 4.04 -9.98 -1.23
CA GLY A 444 2.87 -9.13 -0.99
C GLY A 444 3.07 -7.68 -1.40
N LYS A 445 4.29 -7.13 -1.45
CA LYS A 445 4.48 -5.69 -1.69
C LYS A 445 4.25 -5.31 -3.16
N PRO A 446 3.63 -4.15 -3.44
CA PRO A 446 3.52 -3.65 -4.81
C PRO A 446 4.88 -3.19 -5.35
N GLU A 447 5.66 -2.55 -4.49
CA GLU A 447 6.98 -2.01 -4.80
C GLU A 447 7.92 -2.23 -3.60
N LYS A 448 9.23 -2.15 -3.84
CA LYS A 448 10.21 -2.11 -2.76
C LYS A 448 10.46 -0.67 -2.31
N GLU A 449 11.09 -0.51 -1.15
CA GLU A 449 11.55 0.80 -0.69
C GLU A 449 12.54 1.43 -1.69
N PRO A 450 12.58 2.77 -1.81
CA PRO A 450 13.55 3.46 -2.66
C PRO A 450 14.99 3.22 -2.19
N GLU A 451 15.94 3.29 -3.13
CA GLU A 451 17.37 3.07 -2.84
C GLU A 451 18.00 4.19 -2.03
N VAL A 452 17.42 5.38 -2.12
CA VAL A 452 17.92 6.58 -1.46
C VAL A 452 16.78 7.19 -0.67
N VAL A 453 16.88 7.12 0.66
CA VAL A 453 15.88 7.62 1.61
C VAL A 453 16.56 8.62 2.54
N ALA A 454 15.93 9.79 2.68
CA ALA A 454 16.26 10.79 3.68
C ALA A 454 15.48 10.50 4.97
N THR A 455 16.19 10.41 6.09
CA THR A 455 15.64 10.25 7.43
C THR A 455 15.74 11.58 8.17
N PHE A 456 14.61 12.12 8.58
CA PHE A 456 14.47 13.36 9.33
C PHE A 456 14.24 13.06 10.80
N HIS A 457 15.14 13.52 11.65
CA HIS A 457 14.99 13.46 13.10
C HIS A 457 14.39 14.79 13.57
N MET A 458 13.17 14.73 14.07
CA MET A 458 12.39 15.91 14.44
C MET A 458 11.94 15.84 15.89
N VAL A 459 11.83 17.00 16.53
CA VAL A 459 11.14 17.15 17.81
C VAL A 459 9.86 17.93 17.58
N ILE A 460 8.71 17.34 17.87
CA ILE A 460 7.39 18.00 17.78
C ILE A 460 6.82 18.06 19.19
N ALA A 461 6.49 19.26 19.68
CA ALA A 461 5.96 19.46 21.03
C ALA A 461 6.78 18.72 22.12
N SER A 462 8.12 18.85 22.06
CA SER A 462 9.08 18.22 22.98
C SER A 462 9.15 16.68 22.93
N ARG A 463 8.64 16.05 21.87
CA ARG A 463 8.74 14.60 21.64
C ARG A 463 9.51 14.30 20.35
N ASP A 464 10.44 13.35 20.41
CA ASP A 464 11.24 12.93 19.26
C ASP A 464 10.47 12.00 18.31
N PHE A 465 10.59 12.28 17.02
CA PHE A 465 10.04 11.49 15.93
C PHE A 465 11.07 11.29 14.83
N VAL A 466 10.96 10.16 14.14
CA VAL A 466 11.80 9.83 13.00
C VAL A 466 10.91 9.63 11.78
N TYR A 467 11.08 10.48 10.78
CA TYR A 467 10.32 10.42 9.54
C TYR A 467 11.23 10.13 8.37
N THR A 468 10.71 9.45 7.36
CA THR A 468 11.47 9.14 6.15
C THR A 468 10.81 9.74 4.92
N ARG A 469 11.62 10.18 3.95
CA ARG A 469 11.18 10.59 2.62
C ARG A 469 12.08 9.98 1.56
N PRO A 470 11.54 9.47 0.44
CA PRO A 470 12.38 9.12 -0.70
C PRO A 470 13.12 10.37 -1.20
N LEU A 471 14.37 10.20 -1.63
CA LEU A 471 15.00 11.21 -2.47
C LEU A 471 14.41 11.08 -3.87
N VAL A 472 13.66 12.10 -4.29
CA VAL A 472 12.95 12.10 -5.58
C VAL A 472 13.57 13.08 -6.55
N ASN A 473 13.39 12.86 -7.85
CA ASN A 473 13.58 13.91 -8.83
C ASN A 473 12.40 14.89 -8.75
N LYS A 474 12.69 16.19 -8.65
CA LYS A 474 11.69 17.26 -8.67
C LYS A 474 12.04 18.29 -9.73
N THR A 475 11.10 18.56 -10.62
CA THR A 475 11.17 19.61 -11.63
C THR A 475 9.89 20.45 -11.61
N VAL A 476 9.93 21.67 -12.12
CA VAL A 476 8.74 22.51 -12.28
C VAL A 476 8.49 22.68 -13.78
N ASP A 477 7.34 22.21 -14.22
CA ASP A 477 6.83 22.39 -15.58
C ASP A 477 5.82 23.55 -15.61
N PRO A 478 5.86 24.44 -16.62
CA PRO A 478 4.92 25.56 -16.70
C PRO A 478 3.44 25.18 -16.82
N VAL A 479 3.12 23.96 -17.29
CA VAL A 479 1.75 23.47 -17.48
C VAL A 479 1.33 22.58 -16.32
N GLU A 480 2.16 21.60 -15.96
CA GLU A 480 1.84 20.58 -14.94
C GLU A 480 2.21 21.02 -13.51
N GLY A 481 3.00 22.09 -13.36
CA GLY A 481 3.49 22.54 -12.06
C GLY A 481 4.62 21.67 -11.51
N GLU A 482 4.58 21.35 -10.22
CA GLU A 482 5.60 20.48 -9.61
C GLU A 482 5.43 19.04 -10.07
N ILE A 483 6.44 18.54 -10.78
CA ILE A 483 6.52 17.14 -11.21
C ILE A 483 7.50 16.41 -10.30
N TYR A 484 7.01 15.34 -9.67
CA TYR A 484 7.79 14.43 -8.84
C TYR A 484 7.96 13.09 -9.54
N ARG A 485 9.20 12.62 -9.65
CA ARG A 485 9.51 11.29 -10.20
C ARG A 485 10.46 10.56 -9.25
N PRO A 486 10.42 9.22 -9.17
CA PRO A 486 11.49 8.48 -8.52
C PRO A 486 12.84 8.88 -9.12
N LEU A 487 13.85 9.11 -8.27
CA LEU A 487 15.23 9.22 -8.74
C LEU A 487 15.70 7.82 -9.15
N ALA A 488 15.98 7.61 -10.43
CA ALA A 488 16.42 6.31 -10.91
C ALA A 488 17.91 6.10 -10.64
N ILE A 489 18.25 5.06 -9.88
CA ILE A 489 19.63 4.58 -9.78
C ILE A 489 19.90 3.59 -10.92
N GLU A 490 20.75 3.98 -11.86
CA GLU A 490 21.01 3.24 -13.10
C GLU A 490 22.44 2.67 -13.13
N PRO A 491 22.71 1.64 -13.97
CA PRO A 491 24.08 1.24 -14.28
C PRO A 491 24.88 2.41 -14.86
N LEU A 492 26.19 2.45 -14.56
CA LEU A 492 27.10 3.48 -15.09
C LEU A 492 27.12 3.52 -16.63
N VAL A 493 26.91 2.36 -17.27
CA VAL A 493 26.80 2.22 -18.72
C VAL A 493 25.62 1.28 -18.99
N MET A 494 24.69 1.73 -19.81
CA MET A 494 23.64 0.90 -20.40
C MET A 494 23.88 0.82 -21.92
N ALA A 495 23.72 -0.37 -22.47
CA ALA A 495 23.72 -0.60 -23.90
C ALA A 495 22.45 -1.39 -24.25
N THR A 496 21.76 -0.96 -25.29
CA THR A 496 20.55 -1.60 -25.79
C THR A 496 20.81 -2.02 -27.21
N ILE A 497 20.41 -3.25 -27.54
CA ILE A 497 20.42 -3.74 -28.91
C ILE A 497 19.12 -3.30 -29.58
N GLU A 498 19.18 -2.76 -30.79
CA GLU A 498 18.07 -2.12 -31.50
C GLU A 498 16.88 -3.07 -31.72
N ALA A 499 17.14 -4.37 -31.96
CA ALA A 499 16.12 -5.39 -32.10
C ALA A 499 16.31 -6.56 -31.12
N PRO A 500 15.23 -7.15 -30.60
CA PRO A 500 15.32 -8.34 -29.75
C PRO A 500 15.67 -9.61 -30.55
N VAL A 501 15.48 -9.57 -31.88
CA VAL A 501 15.73 -10.70 -32.78
C VAL A 501 16.37 -10.19 -34.07
N TYR A 502 17.49 -10.79 -34.46
CA TYR A 502 18.13 -10.59 -35.76
C TYR A 502 18.02 -11.88 -36.57
N ILE A 503 17.60 -11.77 -37.82
CA ILE A 503 17.55 -12.89 -38.76
C ILE A 503 18.60 -12.61 -39.83
N PHE A 504 19.60 -13.47 -39.93
CA PHE A 504 20.63 -13.40 -40.96
C PHE A 504 20.24 -14.37 -42.09
N SER A 505 20.19 -13.87 -43.33
CA SER A 505 19.80 -14.65 -44.52
C SER A 505 20.92 -15.56 -45.05
N ASP A 506 22.16 -15.33 -44.61
CA ASP A 506 23.38 -16.02 -45.02
C ASP A 506 24.42 -15.93 -43.89
N ALA A 507 25.64 -16.41 -44.16
CA ALA A 507 26.74 -16.44 -43.20
C ALA A 507 27.60 -15.15 -43.20
N GLU A 508 27.23 -14.13 -43.98
CA GLU A 508 28.00 -12.89 -44.04
C GLU A 508 27.85 -12.09 -42.73
N PRO A 509 28.94 -11.52 -42.17
CA PRO A 509 28.85 -10.66 -41.01
C PRO A 509 27.96 -9.43 -41.28
N GLN A 510 26.99 -9.18 -40.40
CA GLN A 510 26.15 -7.98 -40.46
C GLN A 510 26.23 -7.20 -39.14
N PRO A 511 26.19 -5.86 -39.19
CA PRO A 511 26.22 -5.03 -38.00
C PRO A 511 24.93 -5.22 -37.18
N VAL A 512 25.09 -5.67 -35.94
CA VAL A 512 24.05 -5.62 -34.89
C VAL A 512 24.17 -4.26 -34.22
N LYS A 513 23.15 -3.43 -34.38
CA LYS A 513 23.07 -2.11 -33.78
C LYS A 513 22.42 -2.16 -32.41
#